data_AF-A0A947P4K3-F1
#
_entry.id   AF-A0A947P4K3-F1
#
_cell.length_a   1.000
_cell.length_b   1.000
_cell.length_c   1.000
_cell.angle_alpha   90.00
_cell.angle_beta   90.00
_cell.angle_gamma   90.00
#
_symmetry.space_group_name_H-M   'P 1'
#
loop_
_entity.id
_entity.type
_entity.pdbx_description
1 polymer ?
#
loop_
_entity_poly.entity_id
_entity_poly.type
_entity_poly.pdbx_seq_one_letter_code
_entity_poly.pdbx_strand_id
1 'polypeptide(L)'
;LVEQEREVLVRENDFLANRESIHGTLRKRKEVKAAAAFVDEVMAPQELIIKADALNKLTDRIWNNRPASIDPRIQHISNEEIKYISEDDLGIIKQPIAVYKDGNMTISDILFHYKVNPQKVSYDSKLAMRESLKNSVALYVRDWVFSEKGIREKLDRLPSVKAEVQTRKEYLLAKKMVNRLYEEVTADLKSDEEFQKYVDTYLHELKENANIQVFNEQLMAVTTTDEGLSRKVDFIAVHMQ
;
A
#
# COMPACT_ATOMS: atom_id res chain seq x y z
N LEU A 1 5.72 22.25 49.78
CA LEU A 1 7.02 22.02 49.12
C LEU A 1 6.72 21.72 47.68
N VAL A 2 7.13 22.61 46.77
CA VAL A 2 6.91 22.48 45.32
C VAL A 2 7.94 21.48 44.81
N GLU A 3 7.49 20.32 44.33
CA GLU A 3 8.34 19.38 43.60
C GLU A 3 8.76 20.04 42.28
N GLN A 4 10.01 20.50 42.23
CA GLN A 4 10.64 20.87 40.97
C GLN A 4 11.04 19.58 40.25
N GLU A 5 10.39 19.28 39.13
CA GLU A 5 10.94 18.35 38.14
C GLU A 5 12.29 18.91 37.68
N ARG A 6 13.37 18.32 38.20
CA ARG A 6 14.72 18.56 37.67
C ARG A 6 14.78 17.91 36.30
N GLU A 7 14.84 18.72 35.25
CA GLU A 7 15.39 18.27 33.96
C GLU A 7 16.81 17.76 34.21
N VAL A 8 16.96 16.44 34.25
CA VAL A 8 18.27 15.80 34.32
C VAL A 8 18.87 15.96 32.93
N LEU A 9 19.80 16.91 32.79
CA LEU A 9 20.67 17.00 31.62
C LEU A 9 21.36 15.64 31.43
N VAL A 10 21.10 15.02 30.27
CA VAL A 10 21.68 13.73 29.88
C VAL A 10 23.21 13.84 29.98
N ARG A 11 23.84 12.98 30.79
CA ARG A 11 25.31 12.97 30.93
C ARG A 11 25.93 12.52 29.60
N GLU A 12 27.12 13.00 29.28
CA GLU A 12 27.81 12.71 28.02
C GLU A 12 27.97 11.20 27.76
N ASN A 13 28.15 10.40 28.82
CA ASN A 13 28.18 8.94 28.75
C ASN A 13 26.83 8.30 28.37
N ASP A 14 25.70 8.86 28.84
CA ASP A 14 24.35 8.38 28.50
C ASP A 14 23.96 8.78 27.07
N PHE A 15 24.48 9.93 26.60
CA PHE A 15 24.36 10.36 25.21
C PHE A 15 25.17 9.45 24.28
N LEU A 16 26.40 9.08 24.65
CA LEU A 16 27.23 8.14 23.87
C LEU A 16 26.62 6.74 23.81
N ALA A 17 26.08 6.24 24.93
CA ALA A 17 25.42 4.92 25.00
C ALA A 17 24.12 4.85 24.18
N ASN A 18 23.37 5.95 24.09
CA ASN A 18 22.11 6.03 23.35
C ASN A 18 22.22 6.80 22.02
N ARG A 19 23.44 7.06 21.54
CA ARG A 19 23.72 7.97 20.43
C ARG A 19 22.97 7.59 19.15
N GLU A 20 22.92 6.31 18.82
CA GLU A 20 22.19 5.83 17.64
C GLU A 20 20.67 5.98 17.79
N SER A 21 20.13 5.74 18.98
CA SER A 21 18.69 5.91 19.29
C SER A 21 18.29 7.39 19.28
N ILE A 22 19.13 8.27 19.84
CA ILE A 22 18.93 9.72 19.85
C ILE A 22 19.06 10.28 18.44
N HIS A 23 20.08 9.88 17.68
CA HIS A 23 20.21 10.27 16.27
C HIS A 23 19.06 9.74 15.42
N GLY A 24 18.61 8.49 15.63
CA GLY A 24 17.45 7.92 14.97
C GLY A 24 16.17 8.71 15.26
N THR A 25 15.95 9.10 16.51
CA THR A 25 14.81 9.91 16.93
C THR A 25 14.87 11.33 16.34
N LEU A 26 16.04 11.98 16.38
CA LEU A 26 16.25 13.30 15.80
C LEU A 26 16.09 13.28 14.28
N ARG A 27 16.61 12.25 13.60
CA ARG A 27 16.44 12.03 12.17
C ARG A 27 14.96 11.87 11.83
N LYS A 28 14.24 11.00 12.54
CA LYS A 28 12.79 10.80 12.35
C LYS A 28 12.00 12.09 12.55
N ARG A 29 12.34 12.90 13.56
CA ARG A 29 11.71 14.23 13.78
C ARG A 29 11.96 15.17 12.59
N LYS A 30 13.19 15.20 12.07
CA LYS A 30 13.53 16.01 10.89
C LYS A 30 12.80 15.53 9.65
N GLU A 31 12.74 14.21 9.43
CA GLU A 31 12.02 13.58 8.32
C GLU A 31 10.52 13.88 8.40
N VAL A 32 9.90 13.75 9.57
CA VAL A 32 8.47 14.09 9.77
C VAL A 32 8.21 15.56 9.48
N LYS A 33 9.09 16.46 9.96
CA LYS A 33 8.94 17.90 9.69
C LYS A 33 9.10 18.22 8.20
N ALA A 34 10.07 17.61 7.53
CA ALA A 34 10.29 17.78 6.09
C ALA A 34 9.12 17.21 5.28
N ALA A 35 8.60 16.04 5.66
CA ALA A 35 7.42 15.44 5.03
C ALA A 35 6.17 16.30 5.21
N ALA A 36 5.93 16.84 6.42
CA ALA A 36 4.82 17.74 6.66
C ALA A 36 4.93 19.02 5.81
N ALA A 37 6.11 19.64 5.77
CA ALA A 37 6.35 20.81 4.93
C ALA A 37 6.11 20.52 3.44
N PHE A 38 6.57 19.36 2.95
CA PHE A 38 6.32 18.94 1.58
C PHE A 38 4.84 18.70 1.29
N VAL A 39 4.12 18.02 2.21
CA VAL A 39 2.67 17.79 2.08
C VAL A 39 1.95 19.13 2.02
N ASP A 40 2.26 20.07 2.91
CA ASP A 40 1.64 21.39 2.93
C ASP A 40 1.94 22.18 1.65
N GLU A 41 3.19 22.19 1.20
CA GLU A 41 3.61 22.86 -0.04
C GLU A 41 2.84 22.35 -1.27
N VAL A 42 2.63 21.03 -1.36
CA VAL A 42 2.02 20.39 -2.53
C VAL A 42 0.49 20.38 -2.44
N MET A 43 -0.08 20.16 -1.25
CA MET A 43 -1.52 19.98 -1.06
C MET A 43 -2.27 21.26 -0.73
N ALA A 44 -1.66 22.24 -0.04
CA ALA A 44 -2.36 23.48 0.26
C ALA A 44 -2.87 24.21 -1.00
N PRO A 45 -2.10 24.30 -2.10
CA PRO A 45 -2.57 24.92 -3.34
C PRO A 45 -3.65 24.12 -4.08
N GLN A 46 -3.93 22.88 -3.68
CA GLN A 46 -4.93 22.04 -4.34
C GLN A 46 -6.36 22.40 -3.93
N GLU A 47 -6.54 23.10 -2.81
CA GLU A 47 -7.85 23.53 -2.31
C GLU A 47 -8.89 22.40 -2.34
N LEU A 48 -8.53 21.24 -1.77
CA LEU A 48 -9.38 20.05 -1.80
C LEU A 48 -10.73 20.31 -1.12
N ILE A 49 -11.81 20.19 -1.90
CA ILE A 49 -13.20 20.24 -1.45
C ILE A 49 -13.82 18.85 -1.57
N ILE A 50 -14.18 18.25 -0.43
CA ILE A 50 -14.98 17.02 -0.39
C ILE A 50 -16.47 17.40 -0.40
N LYS A 51 -17.20 16.93 -1.40
CA LYS A 51 -18.63 17.25 -1.60
C LYS A 51 -19.47 16.48 -0.58
N ALA A 52 -20.05 17.22 0.37
CA ALA A 52 -20.82 16.62 1.46
C ALA A 52 -22.02 15.79 0.99
N ASP A 53 -22.74 16.24 -0.05
CA ASP A 53 -23.90 15.51 -0.60
C ASP A 53 -23.49 14.14 -1.18
N ALA A 54 -22.46 14.11 -2.04
CA ALA A 54 -21.91 12.87 -2.59
C ALA A 54 -21.37 11.93 -1.51
N LEU A 55 -20.64 12.47 -0.53
CA LEU A 55 -20.13 11.70 0.61
C LEU A 55 -21.27 11.11 1.46
N ASN A 56 -22.33 11.88 1.72
CA ASN A 56 -23.49 11.41 2.48
C ASN A 56 -24.23 10.30 1.72
N LYS A 57 -24.47 10.47 0.42
CA LYS A 57 -25.09 9.43 -0.43
C LYS A 57 -24.28 8.13 -0.42
N LEU A 58 -22.95 8.23 -0.56
CA LEU A 58 -22.06 7.07 -0.49
C LEU A 58 -22.13 6.39 0.89
N THR A 59 -22.07 7.19 1.96
CA THR A 59 -22.18 6.70 3.34
C THR A 59 -23.50 5.99 3.56
N ASP A 60 -24.61 6.57 3.12
CA ASP A 60 -25.95 6.01 3.27
C ASP A 60 -26.07 4.66 2.57
N ARG A 61 -25.50 4.54 1.37
CA ARG A 61 -25.50 3.28 0.61
C ARG A 61 -24.67 2.20 1.27
N ILE A 62 -23.48 2.51 1.76
CA ILE A 62 -22.65 1.52 2.46
C ILE A 62 -23.32 1.14 3.78
N TRP A 63 -23.81 2.13 4.54
CA TRP A 63 -24.43 1.89 5.84
C TRP A 63 -25.67 1.01 5.75
N ASN A 64 -26.54 1.25 4.77
CA ASN A 64 -27.79 0.51 4.62
C ASN A 64 -27.59 -0.91 4.09
N ASN A 65 -26.47 -1.19 3.42
CA ASN A 65 -26.16 -2.50 2.84
C ASN A 65 -25.04 -3.25 3.58
N ARG A 66 -24.62 -2.75 4.74
CA ARG A 66 -23.56 -3.36 5.54
C ARG A 66 -23.92 -4.80 5.94
N PRO A 67 -22.95 -5.71 6.05
CA PRO A 67 -23.21 -7.09 6.48
C PRO A 67 -23.84 -7.13 7.88
N ALA A 68 -24.77 -8.07 8.09
CA ALA A 68 -25.44 -8.27 9.38
C ALA A 68 -24.46 -8.73 10.49
N SER A 69 -23.38 -9.38 10.09
CA SER A 69 -22.25 -9.78 10.95
C SER A 69 -21.02 -8.98 10.52
N ILE A 70 -20.66 -7.97 11.31
CA ILE A 70 -19.40 -7.23 11.14
C ILE A 70 -18.34 -7.96 11.95
N ASP A 71 -17.44 -8.68 11.29
CA ASP A 71 -16.24 -9.18 11.96
C ASP A 71 -15.39 -7.96 12.36
N PRO A 72 -15.07 -7.76 13.65
CA PRO A 72 -14.21 -6.66 14.09
C PRO A 72 -12.84 -6.63 13.41
N ARG A 73 -12.40 -7.76 12.83
CA ARG A 73 -11.15 -7.91 12.07
C ARG A 73 -11.29 -7.45 10.61
N ILE A 74 -12.50 -7.46 10.06
CA ILE A 74 -12.82 -7.08 8.67
C ILE A 74 -13.45 -5.69 8.68
N GLN A 75 -12.61 -4.67 8.90
CA GLN A 75 -13.02 -3.27 8.87
C GLN A 75 -12.81 -2.66 7.47
N HIS A 76 -13.29 -3.31 6.41
CA HIS A 76 -13.23 -2.77 5.05
C HIS A 76 -14.53 -3.04 4.28
N ILE A 77 -14.77 -2.28 3.22
CA ILE A 77 -15.89 -2.52 2.30
C ILE A 77 -15.50 -3.69 1.39
N SER A 78 -16.36 -4.70 1.30
CA SER A 78 -16.11 -5.89 0.47
C SER A 78 -16.25 -5.61 -1.03
N ASN A 79 -15.64 -6.45 -1.86
CA ASN A 79 -15.79 -6.34 -3.32
C ASN A 79 -17.24 -6.52 -3.79
N GLU A 80 -18.02 -7.33 -3.09
CA GLU A 80 -19.44 -7.58 -3.36
C GLU A 80 -20.26 -6.31 -3.10
N GLU A 81 -20.06 -5.66 -1.95
CA GLU A 81 -20.71 -4.38 -1.62
C GLU A 81 -20.36 -3.30 -2.65
N ILE A 82 -19.09 -3.20 -3.06
CA ILE A 82 -18.68 -2.22 -4.06
C ILE A 82 -19.32 -2.51 -5.42
N LYS A 83 -19.41 -3.79 -5.82
CA LYS A 83 -20.08 -4.19 -7.06
C LYS A 83 -21.56 -3.82 -7.03
N TYR A 84 -22.24 -4.12 -5.92
CA TYR A 84 -23.63 -3.72 -5.72
C TYR A 84 -23.83 -2.21 -5.85
N ILE A 85 -23.01 -1.40 -5.17
CA ILE A 85 -23.08 0.07 -5.25
C ILE A 85 -22.83 0.57 -6.69
N SER A 86 -21.94 -0.10 -7.42
CA SER A 86 -21.56 0.27 -8.78
C SER A 86 -22.65 -0.05 -9.82
N GLU A 87 -23.47 -1.07 -9.56
CA GLU A 87 -24.51 -1.56 -10.47
C GLU A 87 -25.90 -0.96 -10.15
N ASP A 88 -26.19 -0.61 -8.90
CA ASP A 88 -27.52 -0.17 -8.44
C ASP A 88 -27.89 1.27 -8.86
N ASP A 89 -26.93 2.19 -8.96
CA ASP A 89 -27.21 3.60 -9.27
C ASP A 89 -26.11 4.29 -10.10
N LEU A 90 -26.24 4.18 -11.42
CA LEU A 90 -25.33 4.82 -12.39
C LEU A 90 -25.27 6.35 -12.26
N GLY A 91 -26.26 6.98 -11.62
CA GLY A 91 -26.31 8.42 -11.39
C GLY A 91 -25.44 8.85 -10.22
N ILE A 92 -25.42 8.09 -9.13
CA ILE A 92 -24.58 8.37 -7.96
C ILE A 92 -23.10 8.17 -8.29
N ILE A 93 -22.73 7.08 -8.98
CA ILE A 93 -21.31 6.76 -9.22
C ILE A 93 -20.54 7.83 -10.01
N LYS A 94 -21.24 8.59 -10.85
CA LYS A 94 -20.66 9.68 -11.66
C LYS A 94 -20.57 11.01 -10.91
N GLN A 95 -21.13 11.11 -9.70
CA GLN A 95 -21.09 12.34 -8.93
C GLN A 95 -19.67 12.62 -8.43
N PRO A 96 -19.18 13.87 -8.55
CA PRO A 96 -17.91 14.26 -7.98
C PRO A 96 -18.01 14.23 -6.45
N ILE A 97 -17.15 13.43 -5.82
CA ILE A 97 -17.01 13.36 -4.36
C ILE A 97 -15.87 14.24 -3.87
N ALA A 98 -14.85 14.48 -4.69
CA ALA A 98 -13.77 15.41 -4.42
C ALA A 98 -13.52 16.32 -5.62
N VAL A 99 -13.24 17.59 -5.36
CA VAL A 99 -12.81 18.58 -6.35
C VAL A 99 -11.56 19.27 -5.82
N TYR A 100 -10.54 19.40 -6.66
CA TYR A 100 -9.27 20.04 -6.35
C TYR A 100 -8.74 20.75 -7.60
N LYS A 101 -7.70 21.57 -7.45
CA LYS A 101 -7.17 22.40 -8.54
C LYS A 101 -6.83 21.60 -9.79
N ASP A 102 -6.19 20.45 -9.63
CA ASP A 102 -5.72 19.61 -10.72
C ASP A 102 -6.77 18.60 -11.24
N GLY A 103 -8.00 18.59 -10.70
CA GLY A 103 -9.04 17.67 -11.17
C GLY A 103 -10.23 17.44 -10.24
N ASN A 104 -11.01 16.42 -10.56
CA ASN A 104 -12.06 15.92 -9.69
C ASN A 104 -12.00 14.39 -9.61
N MET A 105 -12.51 13.86 -8.51
CA MET A 105 -12.67 12.44 -8.27
C MET A 105 -14.16 12.14 -8.11
N THR A 106 -14.65 11.15 -8.83
CA THR A 106 -16.03 10.66 -8.72
C THR A 106 -16.14 9.57 -7.67
N ILE A 107 -17.38 9.22 -7.30
CA ILE A 107 -17.63 8.06 -6.43
C ILE A 107 -17.09 6.77 -7.07
N SER A 108 -17.22 6.61 -8.39
CA SER A 108 -16.67 5.46 -9.13
C SER A 108 -15.15 5.34 -8.95
N ASP A 109 -14.42 6.45 -9.04
CA ASP A 109 -12.97 6.46 -8.90
C ASP A 109 -12.55 6.00 -7.50
N ILE A 110 -13.21 6.54 -6.46
CA ILE A 110 -12.95 6.15 -5.08
C ILE A 110 -13.23 4.66 -4.85
N LEU A 111 -14.36 4.15 -5.34
CA LEU A 111 -14.70 2.74 -5.22
C LEU A 111 -13.69 1.84 -5.95
N PHE A 112 -13.22 2.26 -7.13
CA PHE A 112 -12.16 1.55 -7.85
C PHE A 112 -10.84 1.53 -7.05
N HIS A 113 -10.39 2.68 -6.56
CA HIS A 113 -9.16 2.76 -5.76
C HIS A 113 -9.27 1.98 -4.45
N TYR A 114 -10.46 1.92 -3.86
CA TYR A 114 -10.73 1.13 -2.67
C TYR A 114 -10.62 -0.39 -2.93
N LYS A 115 -11.05 -0.89 -4.10
CA LYS A 115 -10.84 -2.31 -4.47
C LYS A 115 -9.35 -2.67 -4.54
N VAL A 116 -8.52 -1.74 -5.00
CA VAL A 116 -7.08 -1.98 -5.20
C VAL A 116 -6.29 -1.79 -3.90
N ASN A 117 -6.70 -0.83 -3.07
CA ASN A 117 -6.04 -0.50 -1.81
C ASN A 117 -7.08 -0.17 -0.72
N PRO A 118 -7.69 -1.19 -0.08
CA PRO A 118 -8.74 -1.00 0.91
C PRO A 118 -8.26 -0.19 2.12
N GLN A 119 -8.98 0.88 2.46
CA GLN A 119 -8.75 1.64 3.70
C GLN A 119 -9.65 1.15 4.82
N LYS A 120 -9.19 1.19 6.07
CA LYS A 120 -10.05 0.79 7.18
C LYS A 120 -11.27 1.72 7.30
N VAL A 121 -12.45 1.13 7.45
CA VAL A 121 -13.73 1.84 7.67
C VAL A 121 -14.30 1.41 9.00
N SER A 122 -14.69 2.39 9.83
CA SER A 122 -15.42 2.12 11.06
C SER A 122 -16.90 1.85 10.75
N TYR A 123 -17.42 0.75 11.28
CA TYR A 123 -18.85 0.43 11.26
C TYR A 123 -19.54 0.72 12.61
N ASP A 124 -18.85 1.37 13.55
CA ASP A 124 -19.36 1.63 14.91
C ASP A 124 -20.59 2.56 14.89
N SER A 125 -20.60 3.52 13.97
CA SER A 125 -21.73 4.41 13.71
C SER A 125 -21.68 4.94 12.28
N LYS A 126 -22.84 5.38 11.78
CA LYS A 126 -22.93 6.04 10.47
C LYS A 126 -22.02 7.27 10.37
N LEU A 127 -21.88 8.02 11.47
CA LEU A 127 -20.98 9.18 11.53
C LEU A 127 -19.51 8.75 11.46
N ALA A 128 -19.12 7.72 12.19
CA ALA A 128 -17.75 7.20 12.16
C ALA A 128 -17.39 6.67 10.76
N MET A 129 -18.30 5.94 10.11
CA MET A 129 -18.16 5.49 8.73
C MET A 129 -17.95 6.68 7.79
N ARG A 130 -18.80 7.71 7.89
CA ARG A 130 -18.69 8.92 7.07
C ARG A 130 -17.31 9.57 7.21
N GLU A 131 -16.80 9.67 8.43
CA GLU A 131 -15.49 10.24 8.71
C GLU A 131 -14.35 9.37 8.17
N SER A 132 -14.44 8.04 8.29
CA SER A 132 -13.49 7.11 7.66
C SER A 132 -13.48 7.26 6.14
N LEU A 133 -14.66 7.37 5.51
CA LEU A 133 -14.79 7.59 4.07
C LEU A 133 -14.22 8.94 3.64
N LYS A 134 -14.51 10.00 4.38
CA LYS A 134 -13.93 11.34 4.15
C LYS A 134 -12.40 11.30 4.16
N ASN A 135 -11.83 10.64 5.16
CA ASN A 135 -10.37 10.48 5.28
C ASN A 135 -9.81 9.65 4.11
N SER A 136 -10.49 8.57 3.73
CA SER A 136 -10.10 7.74 2.59
C SER A 136 -10.08 8.55 1.29
N VAL A 137 -11.13 9.35 1.02
CA VAL A 137 -11.20 10.25 -0.13
C VAL A 137 -10.03 11.23 -0.12
N ALA A 138 -9.73 11.86 1.01
CA ALA A 138 -8.60 12.79 1.13
C ALA A 138 -7.25 12.11 0.85
N LEU A 139 -7.07 10.89 1.34
CA LEU A 139 -5.85 10.11 1.10
C LEU A 139 -5.69 9.75 -0.38
N TYR A 140 -6.75 9.29 -1.04
CA TYR A 140 -6.68 8.95 -2.47
C TYR A 140 -6.37 10.17 -3.34
N VAL A 141 -6.99 11.32 -3.06
CA VAL A 141 -6.66 12.56 -3.78
C VAL A 141 -5.22 12.98 -3.54
N ARG A 142 -4.73 12.91 -2.29
CA ARG A 142 -3.35 13.23 -1.96
C ARG A 142 -2.37 12.33 -2.72
N ASP A 143 -2.60 11.02 -2.67
CA ASP A 143 -1.72 10.03 -3.31
C ASP A 143 -1.74 10.21 -4.85
N TRP A 144 -2.89 10.59 -5.43
CA TRP A 144 -3.01 10.97 -6.84
C TRP A 144 -2.16 12.20 -7.18
N VAL A 145 -2.32 13.30 -6.42
CA VAL A 145 -1.56 14.55 -6.63
C VAL A 145 -0.06 14.30 -6.52
N PHE A 146 0.37 13.49 -5.55
CA PHE A 146 1.78 13.12 -5.38
C PHE A 146 2.31 12.28 -6.54
N SER A 147 1.51 11.33 -7.03
CA SER A 147 1.86 10.51 -8.19
C SER A 147 2.03 11.38 -9.43
N GLU A 148 1.10 12.30 -9.69
CA GLU A 148 1.17 13.23 -10.82
C GLU A 148 2.36 14.20 -10.71
N LYS A 149 2.66 14.71 -9.51
CA LYS A 149 3.87 15.52 -9.29
C LYS A 149 5.13 14.70 -9.56
N GLY A 150 5.20 13.46 -9.06
CA GLY A 150 6.33 12.57 -9.28
C GLY A 150 6.57 12.23 -10.75
N ILE A 151 5.50 11.99 -11.52
CA ILE A 151 5.58 11.75 -12.97
C ILE A 151 6.05 13.03 -13.70
N ARG A 152 5.51 14.20 -13.36
CA ARG A 152 5.95 15.49 -13.93
C ARG A 152 7.43 15.77 -13.69
N GLU A 153 7.91 15.42 -12.50
CA GLU A 153 9.32 15.53 -12.10
C GLU A 153 10.19 14.38 -12.61
N LYS A 154 9.62 13.44 -13.38
CA LYS A 154 10.30 12.28 -13.96
C LYS A 154 10.92 11.35 -12.93
N LEU A 155 10.40 11.34 -11.70
CA LEU A 155 10.86 10.46 -10.62
C LEU A 155 10.59 8.99 -10.95
N ASP A 156 9.54 8.70 -11.72
CA ASP A 156 9.22 7.39 -12.28
C ASP A 156 10.34 6.81 -13.17
N ARG A 157 11.25 7.66 -13.66
CA ARG A 157 12.35 7.25 -14.54
C ARG A 157 13.59 6.81 -13.78
N LEU A 158 13.67 7.15 -12.49
CA LEU A 158 14.82 6.83 -11.65
C LEU A 158 15.01 5.30 -11.55
N PRO A 159 16.24 4.78 -11.65
CA PRO A 159 16.49 3.34 -11.54
C PRO A 159 15.97 2.74 -10.23
N SER A 160 16.09 3.48 -9.12
CA SER A 160 15.56 3.06 -7.81
C SER A 160 14.04 2.89 -7.81
N VAL A 161 13.32 3.86 -8.39
CA VAL A 161 11.85 3.81 -8.49
C VAL A 161 11.40 2.69 -9.43
N LYS A 162 12.06 2.50 -10.57
CA LYS A 162 11.78 1.38 -11.48
C LYS A 162 11.98 0.01 -10.82
N ALA A 163 13.06 -0.14 -10.06
CA ALA A 163 13.33 -1.36 -9.31
C ALA A 163 12.24 -1.62 -8.27
N GLU A 164 11.85 -0.59 -7.50
CA GLU A 164 10.79 -0.72 -6.50
C GLU A 164 9.43 -1.06 -7.14
N VAL A 165 9.06 -0.41 -8.24
CA VAL A 165 7.83 -0.73 -8.98
C VAL A 165 7.82 -2.20 -9.41
N GLN A 166 8.94 -2.71 -9.92
CA GLN A 166 9.06 -4.11 -10.31
C GLN A 166 8.90 -5.05 -9.11
N THR A 167 9.60 -4.79 -8.01
CA THR A 167 9.45 -5.56 -6.76
C THR A 167 8.01 -5.54 -6.24
N ARG A 168 7.31 -4.41 -6.33
CA ARG A 168 5.90 -4.33 -5.90
C ARG A 168 4.96 -5.08 -6.83
N LYS A 169 5.20 -5.08 -8.14
CA LYS A 169 4.43 -5.90 -9.10
C LYS A 169 4.58 -7.39 -8.78
N GLU A 170 5.81 -7.85 -8.58
CA GLU A 170 6.12 -9.24 -8.23
C GLU A 170 5.45 -9.64 -6.90
N TYR A 171 5.55 -8.78 -5.88
CA TYR A 171 4.88 -8.99 -4.60
C TYR A 171 3.35 -9.11 -4.74
N LEU A 172 2.72 -8.23 -5.52
CA LEU A 172 1.28 -8.27 -5.75
C LEU A 172 0.86 -9.51 -6.54
N LEU A 173 1.66 -9.93 -7.53
CA LEU A 173 1.42 -11.16 -8.27
C LEU A 173 1.52 -12.39 -7.36
N ALA A 174 2.58 -12.47 -6.56
CA ALA A 174 2.75 -13.55 -5.58
C ALA A 174 1.56 -13.60 -4.60
N LYS A 175 1.12 -12.46 -4.08
CA LYS A 175 -0.05 -12.39 -3.21
C LYS A 175 -1.33 -12.89 -3.90
N LYS A 176 -1.54 -12.53 -5.17
CA LYS A 176 -2.69 -13.03 -5.96
C LYS A 176 -2.61 -14.53 -6.20
N MET A 177 -1.42 -15.07 -6.46
CA MET A 177 -1.21 -16.51 -6.62
C MET A 177 -1.52 -17.27 -5.33
N VAL A 178 -1.01 -16.78 -4.18
CA VAL A 178 -1.32 -17.36 -2.87
C VAL A 178 -2.81 -17.34 -2.60
N ASN A 179 -3.49 -16.21 -2.84
CA ASN A 179 -4.95 -16.13 -2.67
C ASN A 179 -5.70 -17.13 -3.56
N ARG A 180 -5.26 -17.30 -4.81
CA ARG A 180 -5.87 -18.28 -5.71
C ARG A 180 -5.66 -19.73 -5.23
N LEU A 181 -4.46 -20.06 -4.77
CA LEU A 181 -4.18 -21.37 -4.17
C LEU A 181 -5.03 -21.60 -2.91
N TYR A 182 -5.25 -20.56 -2.12
CA TYR A 182 -6.17 -20.63 -0.98
C TYR A 182 -7.59 -20.97 -1.45
N GLU A 183 -8.14 -20.23 -2.41
CA GLU A 183 -9.47 -20.47 -2.97
C GLU A 183 -9.62 -21.89 -3.55
N GLU A 184 -8.55 -22.45 -4.14
CA GLU A 184 -8.56 -23.80 -4.74
C GLU A 184 -8.53 -24.93 -3.68
N VAL A 185 -7.93 -24.70 -2.49
CA VAL A 185 -7.63 -25.77 -1.51
C VAL A 185 -8.36 -25.58 -0.18
N THR A 186 -9.05 -24.44 0.02
CA THR A 186 -9.75 -24.08 1.27
C THR A 186 -10.82 -25.06 1.70
N ALA A 187 -11.47 -25.77 0.78
CA ALA A 187 -12.45 -26.79 1.12
C ALA A 187 -11.82 -27.98 1.87
N ASP A 188 -10.52 -28.22 1.67
CA ASP A 188 -9.79 -29.37 2.21
C ASP A 188 -8.93 -29.02 3.44
N LEU A 189 -8.80 -27.74 3.77
CA LEU A 189 -7.93 -27.24 4.84
C LEU A 189 -8.76 -26.74 6.04
N LYS A 190 -8.34 -27.12 7.25
CA LYS A 190 -9.08 -26.81 8.50
C LYS A 190 -8.55 -25.58 9.23
N SER A 191 -7.39 -25.04 8.84
CA SER A 191 -6.78 -23.86 9.48
C SER A 191 -5.82 -23.10 8.56
N ASP A 192 -5.54 -21.85 8.92
CA ASP A 192 -4.55 -21.00 8.24
C ASP A 192 -3.11 -21.56 8.35
N GLU A 193 -2.80 -22.30 9.43
CA GLU A 193 -1.50 -22.96 9.62
C GLU A 193 -1.32 -24.12 8.63
N GLU A 194 -2.37 -24.91 8.37
CA GLU A 194 -2.36 -25.97 7.37
C GLU A 194 -2.17 -25.39 5.96
N PHE A 195 -2.80 -24.25 5.68
CA PHE A 195 -2.60 -23.55 4.41
C PHE A 195 -1.17 -23.04 4.23
N GLN A 196 -0.57 -22.44 5.26
CA GLN A 196 0.82 -21.96 5.16
C GLN A 196 1.78 -23.12 4.88
N LYS A 197 1.59 -24.27 5.54
CA LYS A 197 2.38 -25.47 5.28
C LYS A 197 2.18 -26.02 3.86
N TYR A 198 0.96 -25.96 3.34
CA TYR A 198 0.67 -26.32 1.94
C TYR A 198 1.42 -25.42 0.97
N VAL A 199 1.36 -24.10 1.16
CA VAL A 199 2.07 -23.12 0.31
C VAL A 199 3.59 -23.36 0.34
N ASP A 200 4.17 -23.61 1.52
CA ASP A 200 5.60 -23.88 1.65
C ASP A 200 6.01 -25.17 0.92
N THR A 201 5.19 -26.22 1.01
CA THR A 201 5.41 -27.49 0.31
C THR A 201 5.30 -27.31 -1.20
N TYR A 202 4.26 -26.63 -1.67
CA TYR A 202 4.05 -26.33 -3.08
C TYR A 202 5.18 -25.49 -3.68
N LEU A 203 5.67 -24.49 -2.93
CA LEU A 203 6.84 -23.69 -3.32
C LEU A 203 8.12 -24.52 -3.39
N HIS A 204 8.31 -25.47 -2.46
CA HIS A 204 9.45 -26.37 -2.49
C HIS A 204 9.41 -27.30 -3.70
N GLU A 205 8.26 -27.93 -3.98
CA GLU A 205 8.06 -28.78 -5.16
C GLU A 205 8.25 -28.02 -6.47
N LEU A 206 7.74 -26.79 -6.56
CA LEU A 206 7.97 -25.94 -7.73
C LEU A 206 9.46 -25.62 -7.94
N LYS A 207 10.23 -25.41 -6.87
CA LYS A 207 11.68 -25.17 -6.96
C LYS A 207 12.45 -26.41 -7.40
N GLU A 208 12.06 -27.58 -6.91
CA GLU A 208 12.67 -28.86 -7.32
C GLU A 208 12.32 -29.22 -8.77
N ASN A 209 11.09 -28.93 -9.21
CA ASN A 209 10.61 -29.20 -10.57
C ASN A 209 11.07 -28.14 -11.60
N ALA A 210 11.33 -26.90 -11.16
CA ALA A 210 11.98 -25.90 -11.98
C ALA A 210 13.46 -26.29 -12.15
N ASN A 211 13.78 -26.90 -13.29
CA ASN A 211 15.15 -27.28 -13.63
C ASN A 211 16.04 -26.04 -13.88
N ILE A 212 16.43 -25.36 -12.80
CA ILE A 212 17.36 -24.23 -12.84
C ILE A 212 18.78 -24.81 -12.87
N GLN A 213 19.27 -25.10 -14.08
CA GLN A 213 20.67 -25.47 -14.27
C GLN A 213 21.55 -24.22 -14.16
N VAL A 214 22.11 -24.00 -12.97
CA VAL A 214 23.15 -22.99 -12.76
C VAL A 214 24.47 -23.59 -13.26
N PHE A 215 24.86 -23.26 -14.49
CA PHE A 215 26.13 -23.68 -15.07
C PHE A 215 27.29 -22.88 -14.45
N ASN A 216 27.80 -23.36 -13.31
CA ASN A 216 28.91 -22.72 -12.57
C ASN A 216 30.17 -22.52 -13.44
N GLU A 217 30.46 -23.43 -14.38
CA GLU A 217 31.59 -23.27 -15.30
C GLU A 217 31.43 -22.05 -16.23
N GLN A 218 30.20 -21.73 -16.65
CA GLN A 218 29.91 -20.59 -17.52
C GLN A 218 29.92 -19.27 -16.74
N LEU A 219 29.51 -19.28 -15.47
CA LEU A 219 29.64 -18.14 -14.55
C LEU A 219 31.10 -17.77 -14.28
N MET A 220 32.00 -18.77 -14.21
CA MET A 220 33.43 -18.57 -13.97
C MET A 220 34.23 -18.33 -15.26
N ALA A 221 33.69 -18.69 -16.43
CA ALA A 221 34.30 -18.44 -17.74
C ALA A 221 34.08 -17.01 -18.26
N VAL A 222 33.21 -16.21 -17.61
CA VAL A 222 33.13 -14.77 -17.86
C VAL A 222 34.37 -14.12 -17.26
N THR A 223 35.41 -14.00 -18.08
CA THR A 223 36.55 -13.13 -17.77
C THR A 223 36.04 -11.70 -17.65
N THR A 224 35.99 -11.21 -16.41
CA THR A 224 35.86 -9.77 -16.13
C THR A 224 37.00 -9.06 -16.86
N THR A 225 36.69 -8.38 -17.95
CA THR A 225 37.63 -7.44 -18.55
C THR A 225 37.67 -6.18 -17.69
N ASP A 226 38.86 -5.60 -17.55
CA ASP A 226 39.31 -4.60 -16.56
C ASP A 226 38.59 -3.23 -16.54
N GLU A 227 37.34 -3.14 -16.99
CA GLU A 227 36.54 -1.91 -16.91
C GLU A 227 35.32 -2.10 -16.01
N GLY A 228 35.55 -2.37 -14.72
CA GLY A 228 34.80 -1.86 -13.55
C GLY A 228 33.26 -1.79 -13.56
N LEU A 229 32.55 -2.47 -14.46
CA LEU A 229 31.10 -2.45 -14.59
C LEU A 229 30.59 -3.87 -14.46
N SER A 230 29.89 -4.14 -13.35
CA SER A 230 29.10 -5.36 -13.20
C SER A 230 27.97 -5.33 -14.24
N ARG A 231 28.14 -6.08 -15.35
CA ARG A 231 26.98 -6.47 -16.13
C ARG A 231 26.09 -7.30 -15.20
N LYS A 232 24.83 -6.87 -15.03
CA LYS A 232 23.76 -7.73 -14.54
C LYS A 232 23.77 -8.98 -15.40
N VAL A 233 24.02 -10.13 -14.77
CA VAL A 233 23.80 -11.42 -15.41
C VAL A 233 22.28 -11.56 -15.56
N ASP A 234 21.78 -11.42 -16.79
CA ASP A 234 20.40 -11.71 -17.11
C ASP A 234 20.23 -13.23 -17.14
N PHE A 235 19.50 -13.80 -16.18
CA PHE A 235 19.13 -15.20 -16.19
C PHE A 235 18.13 -15.43 -17.33
N ILE A 236 18.45 -16.33 -18.26
CA ILE A 236 17.47 -16.83 -19.23
C ILE A 236 16.83 -18.08 -18.63
N ALA A 237 15.59 -17.96 -18.17
CA ALA A 237 14.76 -19.12 -17.86
C ALA A 237 14.12 -19.62 -19.16
N VAL A 238 14.48 -20.83 -19.60
CA VAL A 238 13.82 -21.51 -20.72
C VAL A 238 12.90 -22.57 -20.15
N HIS A 239 11.60 -22.44 -20.41
CA HIS A 239 10.64 -23.51 -20.16
C HIS A 239 10.67 -24.45 -21.37
N MET A 240 11.19 -25.66 -21.22
CA MET A 240 10.95 -26.72 -22.20
C MET A 240 9.71 -27.50 -21.76
N GLN A 241 8.78 -27.71 -22.70
CA GLN A 241 7.62 -28.58 -22.54
C GLN A 241 8.02 -30.04 -22.71
#